data_AF-A0A929DDA9-F1
#
_entry.id   AF-A0A929DDA9-F1
#
_cell.length_a   1.000
_cell.length_b   1.000
_cell.length_c   1.000
_cell.angle_alpha   90.00
_cell.angle_beta   90.00
_cell.angle_gamma   90.00
#
_symmetry.space_group_name_H-M   'P 1'
#
loop_
_entity.id
_entity.type
_entity.pdbx_description
1 polymer ?
#
loop_
_entity_poly.entity_id
_entity_poly.type
_entity_poly.pdbx_seq_one_letter_code
_entity_poly.pdbx_strand_id
1 'polypeptide(L)'
;MPYLVSPTRAGREGSIVSFAGRARQGAVISAQRPPTARGTAFLALEDEGGLINVVLKPKVYEASRRALKSPFVVVEGRLRKRGQAISVLARKVIALEMEPE
;
A
#
# COMPACT_ATOMS: atom_id res chain seq x y z
N MET A 1 19.11 2.32 -7.21
CA MET A 1 17.74 2.78 -6.89
C MET A 1 16.76 1.72 -7.37
N PRO A 2 16.01 1.03 -6.50
CA PRO A 2 15.00 0.08 -6.99
C PRO A 2 13.87 0.88 -7.64
N TYR A 3 13.58 0.56 -8.88
CA TYR A 3 12.62 1.23 -9.74
C TYR A 3 11.23 1.30 -9.06
N LEU A 4 10.65 2.51 -9.00
CA LEU A 4 9.25 2.73 -8.62
C LEU A 4 8.37 2.33 -9.80
N VAL A 5 8.14 1.02 -9.97
CA VAL A 5 7.25 0.52 -11.02
C VAL A 5 5.90 0.23 -10.42
N SER A 6 4.83 0.73 -11.05
CA SER A 6 3.48 0.41 -10.63
C SER A 6 3.30 -1.12 -10.58
N PRO A 7 2.87 -1.68 -9.43
CA PRO A 7 2.69 -3.12 -9.28
C PRO A 7 1.65 -3.70 -10.25
N THR A 8 0.79 -2.85 -10.80
CA THR A 8 -0.23 -3.22 -11.81
C THR A 8 0.37 -3.55 -13.17
N ARG A 9 1.55 -3.00 -13.52
CA ARG A 9 2.14 -3.12 -14.87
C ARG A 9 3.24 -4.18 -15.01
N ALA A 10 3.94 -4.58 -13.94
CA ALA A 10 5.21 -5.31 -14.13
C ALA A 10 5.49 -6.53 -13.22
N GLY A 11 4.76 -6.76 -12.12
CA GLY A 11 5.18 -7.78 -11.16
C GLY A 11 4.60 -9.18 -11.43
N ARG A 12 5.40 -10.24 -11.20
CA ARG A 12 4.93 -11.65 -11.10
C ARG A 12 4.35 -11.90 -9.71
N GLU A 13 3.41 -12.85 -9.56
CA GLU A 13 2.89 -13.25 -8.24
C GLU A 13 4.04 -13.54 -7.27
N GLY A 14 3.96 -12.98 -6.07
CA GLY A 14 4.96 -13.19 -5.05
C GLY A 14 6.25 -12.37 -5.19
N SER A 15 6.40 -11.56 -6.23
CA SER A 15 7.55 -10.64 -6.38
C SER A 15 7.55 -9.58 -5.28
N ILE A 16 8.74 -9.15 -4.85
CA ILE A 16 8.88 -7.95 -4.03
C ILE A 16 8.80 -6.73 -4.94
N VAL A 17 7.96 -5.77 -4.56
CA VAL A 17 7.70 -4.54 -5.30
C VAL A 17 7.83 -3.36 -4.34
N SER A 18 8.37 -2.26 -4.86
CA SER A 18 8.41 -0.97 -4.17
C SER A 18 7.83 0.10 -5.10
N PHE A 19 6.82 0.83 -4.62
CA PHE A 19 6.14 1.84 -5.42
C PHE A 19 5.71 3.01 -4.54
N ALA A 20 5.62 4.18 -5.15
CA ALA A 20 5.13 5.40 -4.54
C ALA A 20 3.69 5.62 -5.01
N GLY A 21 2.86 6.15 -4.14
CA GLY A 21 1.49 6.49 -4.48
C GLY A 21 0.94 7.55 -3.56
N ARG A 22 -0.09 8.24 -4.05
CA ARG A 22 -0.87 9.16 -3.23
C ARG A 22 -1.86 8.34 -2.41
N ALA A 23 -1.81 8.48 -1.09
CA ALA A 23 -2.86 7.98 -0.23
C ALA A 23 -4.07 8.91 -0.39
N ARG A 24 -5.19 8.36 -0.86
CA ARG A 24 -6.44 9.12 -0.91
C ARG A 24 -6.83 9.50 0.53
N GLN A 25 -7.19 10.76 0.78
CA GLN A 25 -7.58 11.20 2.12
C GLN A 25 -8.76 10.35 2.63
N GLY A 26 -8.62 9.80 3.84
CA GLY A 26 -9.60 8.85 4.40
C GLY A 26 -9.52 7.42 3.85
N ALA A 27 -8.59 7.11 2.93
CA ALA A 27 -8.45 5.78 2.31
C ALA A 27 -7.54 4.81 3.06
N VAL A 28 -6.99 5.24 4.20
CA VAL A 28 -6.76 4.26 5.27
C VAL A 28 -8.15 3.85 5.72
N ILE A 29 -8.68 2.78 5.12
CA ILE A 29 -9.90 2.13 5.58
C ILE A 29 -9.53 1.41 6.88
N SER A 30 -9.30 2.20 7.92
CA SER A 30 -9.67 1.79 9.25
C SER A 30 -11.19 1.65 9.21
N ALA A 31 -11.74 0.66 9.91
CA ALA A 31 -13.18 0.56 10.19
C ALA A 31 -14.08 -0.22 9.22
N GLN A 32 -13.54 -1.20 8.51
CA GLN A 32 -14.21 -2.51 8.57
C GLN A 32 -13.18 -3.55 8.97
N ARG A 33 -13.01 -3.73 10.28
CA ARG A 33 -12.62 -5.03 10.79
C ARG A 33 -13.92 -5.85 10.77
N PRO A 34 -14.29 -6.59 9.70
CA PRO A 34 -15.20 -7.68 9.94
C PRO A 34 -14.58 -8.49 11.10
N PRO A 35 -15.36 -9.07 12.01
CA PRO A 35 -14.84 -9.84 13.15
C PRO A 35 -13.76 -10.86 12.75
N THR A 36 -13.76 -11.28 11.48
CA THR A 36 -12.84 -12.20 10.82
C THR A 36 -11.49 -11.62 10.37
N ALA A 37 -11.31 -10.30 10.30
CA ALA A 37 -10.10 -9.67 9.72
C ALA A 37 -8.86 -9.65 10.64
N ARG A 38 -8.97 -10.12 11.89
CA ARG A 38 -7.85 -10.27 12.86
C ARG A 38 -6.90 -9.06 12.93
N GLY A 39 -7.43 -7.84 12.83
CA GLY A 39 -6.66 -6.58 12.92
C GLY A 39 -5.90 -6.16 11.66
N THR A 40 -6.18 -6.79 10.51
CA THR A 40 -5.65 -6.37 9.20
C THR A 40 -6.30 -5.06 8.76
N ALA A 41 -5.50 -4.15 8.19
CA ALA A 41 -5.96 -2.88 7.62
C ALA A 41 -5.73 -2.85 6.10
N PHE A 42 -6.49 -2.01 5.41
CA PHE A 42 -6.40 -1.82 3.96
C PHE A 42 -6.13 -0.36 3.64
N LEU A 43 -5.25 -0.14 2.67
CA LEU A 43 -4.89 1.18 2.15
C LEU A 43 -5.06 1.15 0.63
N ALA A 44 -5.83 2.10 0.09
CA ALA A 44 -5.87 2.32 -1.35
C ALA A 44 -4.90 3.44 -1.73
N LEU A 45 -3.99 3.15 -2.65
CA LEU A 45 -3.05 4.11 -3.22
C LEU A 45 -3.42 4.39 -4.66
N GLU A 46 -3.34 5.65 -5.06
CA GLU A 46 -3.51 6.09 -6.44
C GLU A 46 -2.14 6.38 -7.06
N ASP A 47 -1.91 5.84 -8.25
CA ASP A 47 -0.82 6.21 -9.15
C ASP A 47 -1.32 6.37 -10.59
N GLU A 48 -0.42 6.67 -11.54
CA GLU A 48 -0.76 6.82 -12.97
C GLU A 48 -1.39 5.56 -13.60
N GLY A 49 -1.25 4.40 -12.97
CA GLY A 49 -1.81 3.11 -13.39
C GLY A 49 -3.16 2.77 -12.75
N GLY A 50 -3.67 3.60 -11.83
CA GLY A 50 -4.96 3.44 -11.16
C GLY A 50 -4.84 3.11 -9.67
N LEU A 51 -5.86 2.44 -9.13
CA LEU A 51 -5.95 2.12 -7.70
C LEU A 51 -5.17 0.84 -7.36
N ILE A 52 -4.31 0.95 -6.35
CA ILE A 52 -3.52 -0.15 -5.81
C ILE A 52 -4.00 -0.46 -4.40
N ASN A 53 -4.48 -1.69 -4.21
CA ASN A 53 -4.91 -2.17 -2.90
C ASN A 53 -3.71 -2.70 -2.11
N VAL A 54 -3.44 -2.10 -0.95
CA VAL A 54 -2.37 -2.48 -0.04
C VAL A 54 -2.96 -3.09 1.22
N VAL A 55 -2.46 -4.27 1.59
CA VAL A 55 -2.89 -5.00 2.79
C VAL A 55 -1.82 -4.82 3.86
N LEU A 56 -2.20 -4.30 5.02
CA LEU A 56 -1.32 -4.12 6.17
C LEU A 56 -1.71 -5.10 7.28
N LYS A 57 -0.80 -6.00 7.63
CA LYS A 57 -0.93 -6.81 8.85
C LYS A 57 -0.89 -5.90 10.08
N PRO A 58 -1.48 -6.30 11.23
CA PRO A 58 -1.50 -5.48 12.45
C PRO A 58 -0.14 -4.86 12.79
N LYS A 59 0.93 -5.67 12.82
CA LYS A 59 2.29 -5.20 13.12
C LYS A 59 2.80 -4.12 12.14
N VAL A 60 2.48 -4.25 10.85
CA VAL A 60 2.92 -3.30 9.82
C VAL A 60 2.11 -2.01 9.90
N TYR A 61 0.80 -2.11 10.12
CA TYR A 61 -0.06 -0.95 10.35
C TYR A 61 0.44 -0.12 11.55
N GLU A 62 0.68 -0.79 12.68
CA GLU A 62 1.18 -0.16 13.91
C GLU A 62 2.50 0.58 13.67
N ALA A 63 3.48 -0.07 13.04
CA ALA A 63 4.75 0.54 12.69
C ALA A 63 4.63 1.71 11.69
N SER A 64 3.58 1.71 10.86
CA SER A 64 3.39 2.66 9.77
C SER A 64 2.45 3.81 10.14
N ARG A 65 1.90 3.86 11.37
CA ARG A 65 0.85 4.84 11.76
C ARG A 65 1.22 6.29 11.45
N ARG A 66 2.48 6.67 11.59
CA ARG A 66 2.95 8.03 11.27
C ARG A 66 2.98 8.26 9.75
N ALA A 67 3.50 7.31 8.99
CA ALA A 67 3.58 7.39 7.53
C ALA A 67 2.19 7.46 6.87
N LEU A 68 1.22 6.71 7.41
CA LEU A 68 -0.16 6.68 6.93
C LEU A 68 -0.93 8.00 7.10
N LYS A 69 -0.38 8.98 7.82
CA LYS A 69 -0.92 10.34 7.90
C LYS A 69 -0.46 11.24 6.75
N SER A 70 0.57 10.82 6.02
CA SER A 70 1.08 11.56 4.86
C SER A 70 0.17 11.36 3.65
N PRO A 71 -0.06 12.40 2.82
CA PRO A 71 -0.75 12.25 1.55
C PRO A 71 0.03 11.40 0.53
N PHE A 72 1.35 11.24 0.70
CA PHE A 72 2.19 10.46 -0.20
C PHE A 72 3.04 9.45 0.59
N VAL A 73 3.07 8.22 0.11
CA VAL A 73 3.82 7.14 0.75
C VAL A 73 4.53 6.27 -0.27
N VAL A 74 5.66 5.68 0.15
CA VAL A 74 6.26 4.52 -0.54
C VAL A 74 5.87 3.26 0.21
N VAL A 75 5.44 2.25 -0.53
CA VAL A 75 5.13 0.93 -0.02
C VAL A 75 6.12 -0.07 -0.61
N GLU A 76 6.79 -0.81 0.26
CA GLU A 76 7.48 -2.05 -0.09
C GLU A 76 6.64 -3.23 0.37
N GLY A 77 6.41 -4.18 -0.53
CA GLY A 77 5.61 -5.34 -0.20
C GLY A 77 5.71 -6.45 -1.22
N ARG A 78 4.91 -7.50 -0.99
CA ARG A 78 4.83 -8.65 -1.89
C ARG A 78 3.58 -8.56 -2.75
N LEU A 79 3.75 -8.65 -4.07
CA LEU A 79 2.64 -8.67 -5.00
C LEU A 79 1.78 -9.93 -4.78
N ARG A 80 0.46 -9.73 -4.79
CA ARG A 80 -0.58 -10.74 -4.60
C ARG A 80 -1.62 -10.60 -5.71
N LYS A 81 -1.74 -11.63 -6.54
CA LYS A 81 -2.69 -11.78 -7.64
C LYS A 81 -3.66 -12.90 -7.26
N ARG A 82 -4.96 -12.59 -7.25
CA ARG A 82 -6.02 -13.58 -7.04
C ARG A 82 -7.05 -13.42 -8.16
N GLY A 83 -6.98 -14.31 -9.14
CA GLY A 83 -7.70 -14.11 -10.40
C GLY A 83 -7.26 -12.81 -11.05
N GLN A 84 -8.20 -11.90 -11.32
CA GLN A 84 -7.94 -10.58 -11.88
C GLN A 84 -7.57 -9.51 -10.83
N ALA A 85 -7.77 -9.80 -9.54
CA ALA A 85 -7.49 -8.83 -8.47
C ALA A 85 -5.99 -8.77 -8.16
N ILE A 86 -5.42 -7.55 -8.14
CA ILE A 86 -4.04 -7.26 -7.76
C ILE A 86 -4.02 -6.51 -6.43
N SER A 87 -3.16 -6.93 -5.52
CA SER A 87 -2.91 -6.27 -4.24
C SER A 87 -1.45 -6.42 -3.81
N VAL A 88 -1.00 -5.62 -2.86
CA VAL A 88 0.34 -5.71 -2.28
C VAL A 88 0.23 -5.97 -0.79
N LEU A 89 0.85 -7.07 -0.33
CA LEU A 89 1.01 -7.31 1.10
C LEU A 89 2.19 -6.47 1.62
N ALA A 90 1.90 -5.38 2.33
CA ALA A 90 2.90 -4.44 2.80
C ALA A 90 3.85 -5.09 3.82
N ARG A 91 5.13 -4.77 3.68
CA ARG A 91 6.19 -5.06 4.65
C ARG A 91 6.66 -3.78 5.33
N LYS A 92 6.74 -2.69 4.57
CA LYS A 92 7.19 -1.37 5.03
C LYS A 92 6.40 -0.29 4.32
N VAL A 93 6.03 0.76 5.06
CA VAL A 93 5.43 1.97 4.52
C VAL A 93 6.19 3.16 5.09
N ILE A 94 6.60 4.08 4.23
CA ILE A 94 7.30 5.31 4.61
C ILE A 94 6.58 6.51 4.01
N ALA A 95 6.53 7.62 4.76
CA ALA A 95 6.04 8.87 4.21
C ALA A 95 7.03 9.36 3.16
N LEU A 96 6.51 9.83 2.03
CA LEU A 96 7.23 10.72 1.14
C LEU A 96 6.99 12.13 1.65
N GLU A 97 8.06 12.78 2.09
CA GLU A 97 8.07 14.23 2.23
C GLU A 97 8.23 14.79 0.82
N MET A 98 7.15 15.33 0.29
CA MET A 98 7.21 16.14 -0.92
C MET A 98 7.32 17.59 -0.47
N GLU A 99 8.36 18.29 -0.92
CA GLU A 99 8.35 19.75 -0.86
C GLU A 99 7.18 20.24 -1.72
N PRO A 100 6.25 21.03 -1.16
CA PRO A 100 5.24 21.66 -1.99
C PRO A 100 5.95 22.65 -2.92
N GLU A 101 5.79 22.47 -4.23
CA GLU A 101 6.10 23.50 -5.23
C GLU A 101 5.26 24.77 -4.99
#